data_AF-E6QK18-F1
#
_entry.id   AF-E6QK18-F1
#
_cell.length_a   1.000
_cell.length_b   1.000
_cell.length_c   1.000
_cell.angle_alpha   90.00
_cell.angle_beta   90.00
_cell.angle_gamma   90.00
#
_symmetry.space_group_name_H-M   'P 1'
#
loop_
_entity.id
_entity.type
_entity.pdbx_description
1 polymer ?
#
loop_
_entity_poly.entity_id
_entity_poly.type
_entity_poly.pdbx_seq_one_letter_code
_entity_poly.pdbx_strand_id
1 'polypeptide(L)'
;MTINSDLIKIAEASPDTMLTLIHGEKLIVRESCAEIVEKVLAYRARLLAAVASREKSAHDLHRIVAMTSLNPETGVPSGAPQDNKKF
;
A
#
# COMPACT_ATOMS: atom_id res chain seq x y z
N MET A 1 2.94 5.36 -23.01
CA MET A 1 2.31 6.27 -22.02
C MET A 1 2.25 5.54 -20.70
N THR A 2 2.48 6.23 -19.58
CA THR A 2 2.53 5.63 -18.23
C THR A 2 1.59 6.41 -17.31
N ILE A 3 0.89 5.72 -16.42
CA ILE A 3 0.02 6.33 -15.41
C ILE A 3 0.76 6.42 -14.08
N ASN A 4 0.72 7.58 -13.43
CA ASN A 4 1.18 7.71 -12.05
C ASN A 4 0.18 7.05 -11.09
N SER A 5 0.61 6.00 -10.37
CA SER A 5 -0.21 5.29 -9.40
C SER A 5 -0.74 6.17 -8.27
N ASP A 6 0.02 7.19 -7.89
CA ASP A 6 -0.32 8.06 -6.76
C ASP A 6 -1.46 9.03 -7.10
N LEU A 7 -1.80 9.17 -8.38
CA LEU A 7 -2.92 9.97 -8.86
C LEU A 7 -4.19 9.15 -9.07
N ILE A 8 -4.14 7.83 -8.90
CA ILE A 8 -5.32 6.97 -9.01
C ILE A 8 -6.19 7.21 -7.77
N LYS A 9 -7.41 7.69 -8.00
CA LYS A 9 -8.42 7.90 -6.95
C LYS A 9 -9.23 6.64 -6.71
N ILE A 10 -9.70 5.99 -7.79
CA ILE A 10 -10.59 4.82 -7.74
C ILE A 10 -10.23 3.88 -8.89
N ALA A 11 -10.25 2.57 -8.63
CA ALA A 11 -10.27 1.51 -9.64
C ALA A 11 -11.54 0.67 -9.46
N GLU A 12 -12.39 0.62 -10.48
CA GLU A 12 -13.67 -0.11 -10.44
C GLU A 12 -13.84 -1.00 -11.68
N ALA A 13 -14.53 -2.13 -11.54
CA ALA A 13 -14.83 -3.03 -12.65
C ALA A 13 -16.20 -2.70 -13.27
N SER A 14 -16.25 -2.28 -14.54
CA SER A 14 -17.50 -2.01 -15.27
C SER A 14 -17.29 -1.85 -16.79
N PRO A 15 -17.85 -2.74 -17.65
CA PRO A 15 -17.50 -4.18 -17.74
C PRO A 15 -15.98 -4.43 -17.85
N ASP A 16 -15.21 -3.42 -18.26
CA ASP A 16 -13.76 -3.35 -18.20
C ASP A 16 -13.32 -2.57 -16.96
N THR A 17 -12.05 -2.56 -16.60
CA THR A 17 -11.60 -1.81 -15.42
C THR A 17 -11.46 -0.33 -15.74
N MET A 18 -12.14 0.53 -14.97
CA MET A 18 -12.06 1.97 -15.07
C MET A 18 -11.25 2.56 -13.92
N LEU A 19 -10.24 3.34 -14.27
CA LEU A 19 -9.47 4.18 -13.35
C LEU A 19 -10.05 5.60 -13.37
N THR A 20 -10.37 6.13 -12.20
CA THR A 20 -10.64 7.56 -12.02
C THR A 20 -9.43 8.20 -11.34
N LEU A 21 -8.87 9.24 -11.94
CA LEU A 21 -7.76 10.02 -11.37
C LEU A 21 -8.29 11.11 -10.41
N ILE A 22 -7.42 11.65 -9.56
CA ILE A 22 -7.81 12.65 -8.55
C ILE A 22 -8.45 13.93 -9.13
N HIS A 23 -8.10 14.30 -10.37
CA HIS A 23 -8.67 15.43 -11.09
C HIS A 23 -9.92 15.09 -11.91
N GLY A 24 -10.43 13.85 -11.79
CA GLY A 24 -11.67 13.41 -12.43
C GLY A 24 -11.53 12.82 -13.84
N GLU A 25 -10.31 12.75 -14.39
CA GLU A 25 -10.06 12.03 -15.64
C GLU A 25 -10.33 10.53 -15.47
N LYS A 26 -10.90 9.92 -16.51
CA LYS A 26 -11.28 8.50 -16.51
C LYS A 26 -10.58 7.76 -17.63
N LEU A 27 -10.03 6.59 -17.29
CA LEU A 27 -9.26 5.75 -18.20
C LEU A 27 -9.75 4.31 -18.10
N ILE A 28 -9.98 3.65 -19.22
CA ILE A 28 -10.28 2.22 -19.26
C ILE A 28 -8.96 1.48 -19.50
N VAL A 29 -8.71 0.45 -18.69
CA VAL A 29 -7.51 -0.38 -18.75
C VAL A 29 -7.90 -1.85 -18.88
N ARG A 30 -6.95 -2.68 -19.33
CA ARG A 30 -7.18 -4.12 -19.53
C ARG A 30 -6.93 -4.91 -18.24
N GLU A 31 -6.12 -4.36 -17.36
CA GLU A 31 -5.83 -4.91 -16.06
C GLU A 31 -7.09 -4.94 -15.18
N SER A 32 -7.29 -6.04 -14.47
CA SER A 32 -8.26 -6.13 -13.39
C SER A 32 -7.88 -5.21 -12.22
N CYS A 33 -8.85 -4.86 -11.38
CA CYS A 33 -8.57 -4.10 -10.14
C CYS A 33 -7.49 -4.78 -9.27
N ALA A 34 -7.48 -6.12 -9.21
CA ALA A 34 -6.50 -6.87 -8.45
C ALA A 34 -5.07 -6.68 -8.99
N GLU A 35 -4.89 -6.82 -10.31
CA GLU A 35 -3.60 -6.59 -10.95
C GLU A 35 -3.12 -5.14 -10.78
N ILE A 36 -4.04 -4.17 -10.79
CA ILE A 36 -3.70 -2.77 -10.53
C ILE A 36 -3.16 -2.61 -9.11
N VAL A 37 -3.83 -3.18 -8.11
CA VAL A 37 -3.36 -3.16 -6.72
C VAL A 37 -1.97 -3.77 -6.59
N GLU A 38 -1.75 -4.94 -7.19
CA GLU A 38 -0.45 -5.61 -7.18
C GLU A 38 0.65 -4.75 -7.84
N LYS A 39 0.36 -4.14 -8.99
CA LYS A 39 1.31 -3.25 -9.68
C LYS A 39 1.67 -2.03 -8.84
N VAL A 40 0.68 -1.43 -8.16
CA VAL A 40 0.90 -0.29 -7.26
C VAL A 40 1.75 -0.70 -6.06
N LEU A 41 1.43 -1.82 -5.41
CA LEU A 41 2.22 -2.34 -4.28
C LEU A 41 3.65 -2.66 -4.69
N ALA A 42 3.83 -3.33 -5.83
CA ALA A 42 5.16 -3.68 -6.34
C ALA A 42 5.99 -2.43 -6.65
N TYR A 43 5.39 -1.38 -7.22
CA TYR A 43 6.06 -0.10 -7.44
C TYR A 43 6.48 0.56 -6.13
N ARG A 44 5.56 0.69 -5.15
CA ARG A 44 5.85 1.31 -3.85
C ARG A 44 6.88 0.52 -3.05
N ALA A 45 6.82 -0.81 -3.06
CA ALA A 45 7.80 -1.67 -2.40
C ALA A 45 9.21 -1.48 -2.99
N ARG A 46 9.34 -1.43 -4.33
CA ARG A 46 10.62 -1.15 -4.99
C ARG A 46 11.14 0.25 -4.65
N LEU A 47 10.27 1.25 -4.59
CA LEU A 47 10.64 2.61 -4.22
C LEU A 47 11.18 2.66 -2.78
N LEU A 48 10.46 2.05 -1.83
CA LEU A 48 10.88 2.00 -0.42
C LEU A 48 12.19 1.23 -0.24
N ALA A 49 12.35 0.08 -0.91
CA ALA A 49 13.59 -0.68 -0.89
C ALA A 49 14.77 0.13 -1.45
N ALA A 50 14.56 0.86 -2.56
CA ALA A 50 15.57 1.71 -3.15
C ALA A 50 15.99 2.84 -2.18
N VAL A 51 15.03 3.49 -1.51
CA VAL A 51 15.30 4.52 -0.50
C VAL A 51 16.05 3.92 0.70
N ALA A 52 15.59 2.79 1.25
CA ALA A 52 16.23 2.12 2.38
C ALA A 52 17.65 1.67 2.06
N SER A 53 17.91 1.19 0.85
CA SER A 53 19.25 0.76 0.42
C SER A 53 20.25 1.92 0.26
N ARG A 54 19.76 3.15 0.08
CA ARG A 54 20.59 4.35 -0.04
C ARG A 54 21.04 4.91 1.31
N GLU A 55 20.31 4.62 2.39
CA GLU A 55 20.66 5.00 3.75
C GLU A 55 21.36 3.82 4.46
N LYS A 56 22.71 3.82 4.45
CA LYS A 56 23.51 2.78 5.12
C LYS A 56 23.52 2.87 6.66
N SER A 57 22.72 3.74 7.26
CA SER A 57 22.55 3.82 8.71
C SER A 57 21.22 3.18 9.11
N ALA A 58 21.29 2.03 9.80
CA ALA A 58 20.13 1.29 10.29
C ALA A 58 19.24 2.06 11.30
N HIS A 59 19.58 3.32 11.62
CA HIS A 59 18.82 4.17 12.54
C HIS A 59 17.59 4.86 11.90
N ASP A 60 17.46 4.89 10.56
CA ASP A 60 16.44 5.70 9.87
C ASP A 60 15.20 4.95 9.35
N LEU A 61 15.15 3.61 9.47
CA LEU A 61 14.00 2.83 8.97
C LEU A 61 12.69 3.23 9.65
N HIS A 62 12.71 3.53 10.95
CA HIS A 62 11.54 4.00 11.71
C HIS A 62 11.01 5.35 11.20
N ARG A 63 11.89 6.18 10.62
CA ARG A 63 11.55 7.48 10.02
C ARG A 63 10.90 7.31 8.65
N ILE A 64 11.42 6.37 7.85
CA ILE A 64 10.89 6.00 6.52
C ILE A 64 9.49 5.37 6.64
N VAL A 65 9.28 4.54 7.66
CA VAL A 65 7.96 3.97 7.97
C VAL A 65 6.99 5.07 8.41
N ALA A 66 7.42 5.98 9.29
CA ALA A 66 6.59 7.10 9.75
C ALA A 66 6.14 8.05 8.63
N MET A 67 6.99 8.35 7.64
CA MET A 67 6.63 9.22 6.50
C MET A 67 5.62 8.58 5.53
N THR A 68 5.44 7.25 5.58
CA THR A 68 4.51 6.52 4.70
C THR A 68 3.16 6.22 5.35
N SER A 69 2.96 6.67 6.61
CA SER A 69 1.79 6.39 7.45
C SER A 69 1.47 4.89 7.62
N LEU A 70 2.40 4.00 7.31
CA LEU A 70 2.28 2.57 7.58
C LEU A 70 2.58 2.33 9.06
N ASN A 71 1.58 1.91 9.82
CA ASN A 71 1.80 1.49 11.20
C ASN A 71 2.17 -0.01 11.20
N PRO A 72 3.38 -0.42 11.63
CA PRO A 72 3.78 -1.83 11.60
C PRO A 72 3.00 -2.72 12.58
N GLU A 73 2.24 -2.12 13.50
CA GLU A 73 1.58 -2.79 14.63
C GLU A 73 0.24 -3.46 14.31
N THR A 74 -0.22 -3.54 13.07
CA THR A 74 -1.55 -4.10 12.73
C THR A 74 -1.56 -5.61 12.45
N GLY A 75 -0.47 -6.33 12.76
CA GLY A 75 -0.30 -7.75 12.42
C GLY A 75 -0.42 -8.79 13.55
N VAL A 76 -0.79 -8.43 14.78
CA VAL A 76 -0.90 -9.41 15.88
C VAL A 76 -2.37 -9.79 16.12
N PRO A 77 -2.79 -11.04 15.86
CA PRO A 77 -4.07 -11.53 16.34
C PRO A 77 -3.96 -11.78 17.85
N SER A 78 -4.27 -10.76 18.66
CA SER A 78 -4.41 -10.90 20.11
C SER A 78 -5.73 -11.58 20.43
N GLY A 79 -5.72 -12.91 20.45
CA GLY A 79 -6.81 -13.74 20.96
C GLY A 79 -6.27 -14.87 21.81
N ALA A 80 -6.06 -14.61 23.10
CA ALA A 80 -5.92 -15.66 24.11
C ALA A 80 -6.84 -15.32 25.30
N PRO A 81 -7.69 -16.24 25.79
CA PRO A 81 -8.63 -15.95 26.86
C PRO A 81 -7.89 -15.84 28.20
N GLN A 82 -8.08 -14.73 28.91
CA GLN A 82 -7.63 -14.60 30.30
C GLN A 82 -8.58 -15.38 31.21
N ASP A 83 -8.15 -16.56 31.64
CA ASP A 83 -8.83 -17.37 32.65
C ASP A 83 -8.59 -16.75 34.04
N ASN A 84 -9.64 -16.19 34.62
CA ASN A 84 -9.60 -15.45 35.87
C ASN A 84 -9.96 -16.40 37.02
N LYS A 85 -8.97 -16.91 37.76
CA LYS A 85 -9.18 -17.54 39.07
C LYS A 85 -8.40 -16.80 40.14
N LYS A 86 -9.13 -15.98 40.91
CA LYS A 86 -8.71 -15.50 42.23
C LYS A 86 -8.79 -16.66 43.22
N PHE A 87 -7.68 -16.94 43.88
CA PHE A 87 -7.65 -17.50 45.24
C PHE A 87 -7.29 -16.37 46.19
#